data_AF-A0A920PSN8-F1
#
_entry.id   AF-A0A920PSN8-F1
#
_cell.length_a   1.000
_cell.length_b   1.000
_cell.length_c   1.000
_cell.angle_alpha   90.00
_cell.angle_beta   90.00
_cell.angle_gamma   90.00
#
_symmetry.space_group_name_H-M   'P 1'
#
loop_
_entity.id
_entity.type
_entity.pdbx_description
1 polymer ?
#
loop_
_entity_poly.entity_id
_entity_poly.type
_entity_poly.pdbx_seq_one_letter_code
_entity_poly.pdbx_strand_id
1 'polypeptide(L)' 'MQDNNRPIRVLVAKPGLDGHDRGAKVIARALRDAGMEVIYTGIRQSPQ' A
#
# COMPACT_ATOMS: atom_id res chain seq x y z
N MET A 1 -22.73 -4.88 -19.31
CA MET A 1 -22.59 -4.61 -17.87
C MET A 1 -21.11 -4.34 -17.66
N GLN A 2 -20.71 -3.21 -17.07
CA GLN A 2 -19.28 -3.01 -16.80
C GLN A 2 -18.90 -4.04 -15.74
N ASP A 3 -18.11 -5.03 -16.14
CA ASP A 3 -17.51 -5.96 -15.21
C ASP A 3 -16.56 -5.14 -14.33
N ASN A 4 -17.06 -4.72 -13.18
CA ASN A 4 -16.30 -3.99 -12.16
C ASN A 4 -15.28 -4.91 -11.48
N ASN A 5 -14.65 -5.83 -12.23
CA ASN A 5 -13.65 -6.78 -11.75
C ASN A 5 -12.27 -6.12 -11.62
N ARG A 6 -12.23 -4.86 -11.17
CA ARG A 6 -10.95 -4.19 -10.89
C ARG A 6 -10.49 -4.64 -9.50
N PRO A 7 -9.24 -5.12 -9.36
CA PRO A 7 -8.72 -5.46 -8.04
C PRO A 7 -8.76 -4.22 -7.14
N ILE A 8 -9.02 -4.43 -5.85
CA ILE A 8 -8.95 -3.37 -4.85
C ILE A 8 -7.53 -2.81 -4.87
N ARG A 9 -7.40 -1.49 -4.98
CA ARG A 9 -6.13 -0.78 -5.00
C ARG A 9 -5.85 -0.16 -3.64
N VAL A 10 -4.67 -0.42 -3.08
CA VAL A 10 -4.27 0.06 -1.75
C VAL A 10 -2.96 0.83 -1.85
N LEU A 11 -2.96 2.06 -1.35
CA LEU A 11 -1.76 2.86 -1.13
C LEU A 11 -1.32 2.71 0.33
N VAL A 12 -0.14 2.13 0.55
CA VAL A 12 0.51 2.09 1.87
C VAL A 12 1.54 3.21 1.91
N ALA A 13 1.25 4.27 2.65
CA ALA A 13 2.09 5.46 2.75
C ALA A 13 2.52 5.74 4.19
N LYS A 14 3.75 6.25 4.34
CA LYS A 14 4.29 6.76 5.61
C LYS A 14 4.88 8.16 5.38
N PRO A 15 4.07 9.23 5.51
CA PRO A 15 4.55 10.58 5.27
C PRO A 15 5.49 11.04 6.39
N GLY A 16 6.44 11.91 6.05
CA GLY A 16 7.33 12.55 7.01
C GLY A 16 8.36 11.59 7.64
N LEU A 17 8.74 11.84 8.90
CA LEU A 17 9.88 11.19 9.55
C LEU A 17 9.58 9.82 10.17
N ASP A 18 8.39 9.25 9.93
CA ASP A 18 8.02 7.96 10.53
C ASP A 18 8.83 6.80 9.92
N GLY A 19 9.85 6.37 10.67
CA GLY A 19 10.76 5.28 10.29
C GLY A 19 10.24 3.86 10.58
N HIS A 20 9.06 3.68 11.18
CA HIS A 20 8.57 2.34 11.54
C HIS A 20 8.08 1.58 10.30
N ASP A 21 8.96 0.83 9.66
CA ASP A 21 8.69 0.26 8.33
C ASP A 21 8.20 -1.21 8.36
N ARG A 22 8.58 -1.97 9.40
CA ARG A 22 8.33 -3.42 9.44
C ARG A 22 6.84 -3.77 9.30
N GLY A 23 5.96 -3.11 10.06
CA GLY A 23 4.52 -3.35 10.00
C GLY A 23 3.92 -3.01 8.63
N ALA A 24 4.34 -1.88 8.04
CA ALA A 24 3.88 -1.46 6.72
C ALA A 24 4.24 -2.49 5.63
N LYS A 25 5.46 -3.04 5.66
CA LYS A 25 5.89 -4.10 4.74
C LYS A 25 5.12 -5.40 4.92
N VAL A 26 4.83 -5.80 6.16
CA VAL A 26 4.05 -7.02 6.44
C VAL A 26 2.64 -6.89 5.89
N ILE A 27 1.97 -5.77 6.15
CA ILE A 27 0.62 -5.51 5.63
C ILE A 27 0.63 -5.42 4.10
N ALA A 28 1.59 -4.69 3.51
CA ALA A 28 1.70 -4.58 2.05
C ALA A 28 1.94 -5.94 1.37
N ARG A 29 2.61 -6.88 2.04
CA ARG A 29 2.77 -8.26 1.55
C ARG A 29 1.46 -9.04 1.66
N ALA A 30 0.83 -9.03 2.84
CA ALA A 30 -0.42 -9.75 3.09
C ALA A 30 -1.54 -9.32 2.13
N LEU A 31 -1.67 -8.02 1.86
CA LEU A 31 -2.67 -7.50 0.93
C LEU A 31 -2.40 -7.92 -0.53
N ARG A 32 -1.13 -8.01 -0.95
CA ARG A 32 -0.76 -8.56 -2.26
C ARG A 32 -1.08 -10.04 -2.37
N ASP A 33 -0.74 -10.81 -1.33
CA ASP A 33 -1.04 -12.24 -1.28
C ASP A 33 -2.57 -12.49 -1.30
N ALA A 34 -3.38 -11.54 -0.81
CA ALA A 34 -4.84 -11.55 -0.90
C ALA A 34 -5.41 -11.09 -2.27
N GLY A 35 -4.56 -10.80 -3.26
CA GLY A 35 -4.98 -10.43 -4.62
C GLY A 35 -5.25 -8.94 -4.85
N MET A 36 -4.85 -8.06 -3.91
CA MET A 36 -4.98 -6.61 -4.09
C MET A 36 -3.81 -6.03 -4.88
N GLU A 37 -4.07 -4.93 -5.61
CA GLU A 37 -3.02 -4.10 -6.19
C GLU A 37 -2.49 -3.15 -5.10
N VAL A 38 -1.25 -3.36 -4.65
CA VAL A 38 -0.68 -2.61 -3.53
C VAL A 38 0.52 -1.77 -3.97
N ILE A 39 0.48 -0.49 -3.64
CA ILE A 39 1.57 0.46 -3.87
C ILE A 39 2.14 0.84 -2.50
N TYR A 40 3.41 0.50 -2.25
CA TYR A 40 4.13 0.97 -1.06
C TYR A 40 5.05 2.12 -1.45
N THR A 41 4.84 3.31 -0.88
CA THR A 41 5.61 4.50 -1.26
C THR A 41 6.96 4.62 -0.55
N GLY A 42 7.22 3.77 0.44
CA GLY A 42 8.39 3.90 1.29
C GLY A 42 8.18 4.86 2.46
N ILE A 43 9.29 5.20 3.11
CA ILE A 43 9.35 6.18 4.19
C ILE A 43 9.81 7.54 3.66
N ARG A 44 9.64 8.61 4.46
CA ARG A 44 10.14 9.95 4.15
C ARG A 44 9.53 10.56 2.89
N GLN A 45 8.28 10.23 2.59
CA GLN A 45 7.54 10.83 1.50
C GLN A 45 6.85 12.11 1.95
N SER A 46 6.73 13.09 1.04
CA SER A 46 5.86 14.25 1.23
C SER A 46 4.39 13.88 0.94
N PRO A 47 3.43 14.65 1.48
CA PRO A 47 2.01 14.49 1.11
C PRO A 47 1.69 14.95 -0.32
N GLN A 48 2.49 15.86 -0.88
CA GLN A 48 2.47 16.30 -2.28
C GLN A 48 3.42 15.44 -3.10
#